data_AF-A0A3C0I9U3-F1
#
_entry.id   AF-A0A3C0I9U3-F1
#
_cell.length_a   1.000
_cell.length_b   1.000
_cell.length_c   1.000
_cell.angle_alpha   90.00
_cell.angle_beta   90.00
_cell.angle_gamma   90.00
#
_symmetry.space_group_name_H-M   'P 1'
#
loop_
_entity.id
_entity.type
_entity.pdbx_description
1 polymer ?
#
loop_
_entity_poly.entity_id
_entity_poly.type
_entity_poly.pdbx_seq_one_letter_code
_entity_poly.pdbx_strand_id
1 'polypeptide(L)'
;MENGAYKIYYSGRGAHYTPHILAQGLAFCEQYFKEFTEESVLMDNAWGEGGVLIDKDKKNALVFGGGWEFHNTPALQRLYCKRVVQLWPNWTIRWCDQGAVDFAEYLGIMEDSILAEGREPDFLELNDFNRQRLLEMRDDMPQCEVITLIKDGIVNDYSLDWGFDGMMMLIQESENLIHQMPEQLKIKKWKNEVEVTNCLLADYDTKK
;
A
#
# COMPACT_ATOMS: atom_id res chain seq x y z
N MET A 1 -15.95 1.91 12.78
CA MET A 1 -17.18 1.18 13.11
C MET A 1 -17.10 0.65 14.53
N GLU A 2 -18.20 0.78 15.24
CA GLU A 2 -18.40 0.25 16.59
C GLU A 2 -19.90 0.10 16.85
N ASN A 3 -20.30 -1.04 17.40
CA ASN A 3 -21.69 -1.39 17.68
C ASN A 3 -22.62 -1.28 16.45
N GLY A 4 -22.11 -1.66 15.27
CA GLY A 4 -22.87 -1.64 14.01
C GLY A 4 -23.06 -0.24 13.41
N ALA A 5 -22.48 0.81 14.00
CA ALA A 5 -22.49 2.17 13.47
C ALA A 5 -21.10 2.60 12.98
N TYR A 6 -21.04 3.52 12.02
CA TYR A 6 -19.81 4.15 11.58
C TYR A 6 -19.87 5.67 11.71
N LYS A 7 -18.68 6.26 11.74
CA LYS A 7 -18.44 7.69 11.66
C LYS A 7 -17.35 7.91 10.61
N ILE A 8 -17.48 8.99 9.86
CA ILE A 8 -16.51 9.37 8.84
C ILE A 8 -15.81 10.63 9.34
N TYR A 9 -14.49 10.69 9.16
CA TYR A 9 -13.68 11.83 9.55
C TYR A 9 -12.86 12.29 8.35
N TYR A 10 -12.75 13.60 8.14
CA TYR A 10 -12.02 14.17 7.02
C TYR A 10 -10.73 14.87 7.43
N SER A 11 -9.66 14.60 6.68
CA SER A 11 -8.37 15.29 6.80
C SER A 11 -7.90 15.75 5.43
N GLY A 12 -7.67 17.05 5.27
CA GLY A 12 -7.26 17.62 3.98
C GLY A 12 -5.85 17.26 3.50
N ARG A 13 -5.02 16.63 4.35
CA ARG A 13 -3.67 16.15 3.99
C ARG A 13 -3.32 14.79 4.63
N GLY A 14 -4.34 14.08 5.10
CA GLY A 14 -4.14 12.82 5.84
C GLY A 14 -3.63 11.68 4.97
N ALA A 15 -3.89 11.72 3.66
CA ALA A 15 -3.61 10.64 2.72
C ALA A 15 -2.16 10.15 2.74
N HIS A 16 -1.18 11.05 2.80
CA HIS A 16 0.25 10.69 2.82
C HIS A 16 0.66 9.90 4.07
N TYR A 17 -0.09 10.03 5.15
CA TYR A 17 0.25 9.44 6.44
C TYR A 17 -0.60 8.20 6.77
N THR A 18 -1.51 7.76 5.90
CA THR A 18 -2.45 6.67 6.22
C THR A 18 -1.74 5.37 6.63
N PRO A 19 -0.65 4.92 5.97
CA PRO A 19 0.05 3.71 6.43
C PRO A 19 0.75 3.95 7.76
N HIS A 20 1.31 5.14 7.98
CA HIS A 20 1.99 5.51 9.22
C HIS A 20 1.02 5.54 10.39
N ILE A 21 -0.16 6.15 10.23
CA ILE A 21 -1.20 6.23 11.26
C ILE A 21 -1.61 4.83 11.71
N LEU A 22 -1.91 3.93 10.76
CA LEU A 22 -2.35 2.59 11.09
C LEU A 22 -1.23 1.75 11.74
N ALA A 23 0.04 1.99 11.36
CA ALA A 23 1.19 1.33 11.99
C ALA A 23 1.40 1.74 13.46
N GLN A 24 0.86 2.86 13.93
CA GLN A 24 0.95 3.26 15.34
C GLN A 24 0.01 2.49 16.28
N GLY A 25 -0.94 1.69 15.75
CA GLY A 25 -1.86 0.90 16.56
C GLY A 25 -3.23 1.54 16.79
N LEU A 26 -4.15 0.75 17.34
CA LEU A 26 -5.57 1.11 17.51
C LEU A 26 -5.76 2.35 18.38
N ALA A 27 -5.11 2.40 19.54
CA ALA A 27 -5.27 3.51 20.49
C ALA A 27 -4.84 4.85 19.87
N PHE A 28 -3.75 4.85 19.10
CA PHE A 28 -3.31 6.03 18.37
C PHE A 28 -4.33 6.45 17.32
N CYS A 29 -4.81 5.52 16.50
CA CYS A 29 -5.82 5.81 15.47
C CYS A 29 -7.09 6.43 16.08
N GLU A 30 -7.59 5.87 17.18
CA GLU A 30 -8.79 6.38 17.85
C GLU A 30 -8.61 7.79 18.41
N GLN A 31 -7.41 8.13 18.88
CA GLN A 31 -7.11 9.49 19.32
C GLN A 31 -6.99 10.43 18.12
N TYR A 32 -6.23 10.00 17.10
CA TYR A 32 -5.96 10.78 15.89
C TYR A 32 -7.25 11.15 15.15
N PHE A 33 -8.20 10.24 15.01
CA PHE A 33 -9.46 10.51 14.30
C PHE A 33 -10.33 11.56 15.00
N LYS A 34 -10.25 11.68 16.33
CA LYS A 34 -11.04 12.66 17.09
C LYS A 34 -10.57 14.10 16.89
N GLU A 35 -9.41 14.31 16.29
CA GLU A 35 -8.89 15.64 15.96
C GLU A 35 -9.50 16.21 14.67
N PHE A 36 -10.20 15.38 13.89
CA PHE A 36 -10.80 15.77 12.62
C PHE A 36 -12.29 16.07 12.72
N THR A 37 -12.76 16.83 11.73
CA THR A 37 -14.18 17.07 11.52
C THR A 37 -14.89 15.78 11.16
N GLU A 38 -15.97 15.47 11.87
CA GLU A 38 -16.87 14.38 11.52
C GLU A 38 -17.71 14.78 10.30
N GLU A 39 -17.77 13.89 9.32
CA GLU A 39 -18.48 14.08 8.05
C GLU A 39 -19.59 13.04 7.88
N SER A 40 -20.53 13.34 6.99
CA SER A 40 -21.67 12.46 6.70
C SER A 40 -21.47 11.54 5.51
N VAL A 41 -20.48 11.83 4.65
CA VAL A 41 -20.21 11.11 3.40
C VAL A 41 -18.72 10.87 3.24
N LEU A 42 -18.37 9.78 2.55
CA LEU A 42 -17.00 9.56 2.10
C LEU A 42 -16.68 10.55 0.98
N MET A 43 -15.41 10.90 0.86
CA MET A 43 -14.91 11.65 -0.30
C MET A 43 -14.90 10.74 -1.53
N ASP A 44 -15.14 11.32 -2.71
CA ASP A 44 -15.11 10.58 -3.97
C ASP A 44 -13.71 10.01 -4.30
N ASN A 45 -13.63 9.12 -5.28
CA ASN A 45 -12.37 8.57 -5.78
C ASN A 45 -11.53 9.59 -6.56
N ALA A 46 -12.03 10.81 -6.81
CA ALA A 46 -11.24 11.86 -7.44
C ALA A 46 -10.27 12.51 -6.45
N TRP A 47 -10.75 12.77 -5.23
CA TRP A 47 -10.05 13.51 -4.19
C TRP A 47 -9.64 12.62 -3.00
N GLY A 48 -10.28 11.45 -2.86
CA GLY A 48 -9.97 10.38 -1.91
C GLY A 48 -8.62 9.73 -2.18
N GLU A 49 -7.52 10.40 -1.83
CA GLU A 49 -6.16 9.88 -2.05
C GLU A 49 -5.70 8.87 -0.99
N GLY A 50 -6.37 8.81 0.18
CA GLY A 50 -6.02 7.87 1.23
C GLY A 50 -7.07 7.80 2.33
N GLY A 51 -7.10 6.66 3.03
CA GLY A 51 -7.99 6.48 4.17
C GLY A 51 -7.57 5.31 5.06
N VAL A 52 -8.06 5.35 6.30
CA VAL A 52 -8.01 4.23 7.24
C VAL A 52 -9.43 3.98 7.75
N LEU A 53 -9.91 2.75 7.61
CA LEU A 53 -11.18 2.29 8.17
C LEU A 53 -10.88 1.26 9.25
N ILE A 54 -11.44 1.47 10.44
CA ILE A 54 -11.32 0.56 11.58
C ILE A 54 -12.70 0.02 11.92
N ASP A 55 -12.89 -1.29 11.83
CA ASP A 55 -14.07 -2.00 12.32
C ASP A 55 -13.72 -2.76 13.61
N LYS A 56 -14.16 -2.22 14.75
CA LYS A 56 -13.93 -2.81 16.07
C LYS A 56 -14.83 -4.02 16.34
N ASP A 57 -15.96 -4.11 15.67
CA ASP A 57 -16.90 -5.22 15.84
C ASP A 57 -16.35 -6.48 15.19
N LYS A 58 -15.78 -6.34 13.99
CA LYS A 58 -15.17 -7.45 13.23
C LYS A 58 -13.66 -7.60 13.44
N LYS A 59 -13.01 -6.62 14.10
CA LYS A 59 -11.55 -6.52 14.22
C LYS A 59 -10.84 -6.48 12.87
N ASN A 60 -11.37 -5.67 11.94
CA ASN A 60 -10.77 -5.45 10.64
C ASN A 60 -10.27 -4.02 10.53
N ALA A 61 -9.08 -3.83 9.96
CA ALA A 61 -8.61 -2.53 9.52
C ALA A 61 -8.28 -2.56 8.03
N LEU A 62 -8.77 -1.55 7.31
CA LEU A 62 -8.59 -1.36 5.89
C LEU A 62 -7.82 -0.05 5.67
N VAL A 63 -6.90 -0.04 4.72
CA VAL A 63 -6.08 1.14 4.42
C VAL A 63 -5.77 1.26 2.94
N PHE A 64 -5.70 2.50 2.46
CA PHE A 64 -5.10 2.85 1.18
C PHE A 64 -4.48 4.25 1.26
N GLY A 65 -3.75 4.63 0.21
CA GLY A 65 -3.01 5.87 0.12
C GLY A 65 -1.55 5.69 0.54
N GLY A 66 -1.02 6.67 1.28
CA GLY A 66 0.40 6.78 1.57
C GLY A 66 1.10 7.76 0.64
N GLY A 67 2.42 7.84 0.74
CA GLY A 67 3.20 8.52 -0.27
C GLY A 67 3.24 7.74 -1.58
N TRP A 68 3.93 8.30 -2.57
CA TRP A 68 4.10 7.70 -3.90
C TRP A 68 4.66 6.28 -3.84
N GLU A 69 5.43 5.96 -2.80
CA GLU A 69 6.04 4.65 -2.57
C GLU A 69 5.02 3.51 -2.39
N PHE A 70 3.80 3.82 -1.90
CA PHE A 70 2.77 2.80 -1.72
C PHE A 70 1.80 2.72 -2.90
N HIS A 71 1.54 3.83 -3.59
CA HIS A 71 0.45 3.93 -4.57
C HIS A 71 0.56 2.95 -5.74
N ASN A 72 1.76 2.49 -6.10
CA ASN A 72 1.96 1.60 -7.26
C ASN A 72 2.80 0.35 -6.96
N THR A 73 2.91 -0.02 -5.68
CA THR A 73 3.87 -1.04 -5.27
C THR A 73 3.19 -2.15 -4.45
N PRO A 74 2.44 -3.07 -5.11
CA PRO A 74 1.65 -4.09 -4.43
C PRO A 74 2.44 -5.00 -3.49
N ALA A 75 3.70 -5.32 -3.80
CA ALA A 75 4.55 -6.09 -2.89
C ALA A 75 4.82 -5.34 -1.59
N LEU A 76 5.00 -4.01 -1.65
CA LEU A 76 5.19 -3.18 -0.46
C LEU A 76 3.91 -3.11 0.38
N GLN A 77 2.76 -2.94 -0.25
CA GLN A 77 1.46 -2.96 0.42
C GLN A 77 1.23 -4.28 1.16
N ARG A 78 1.51 -5.42 0.52
CA ARG A 78 1.41 -6.75 1.15
C ARG A 78 2.39 -6.91 2.30
N LEU A 79 3.63 -6.47 2.14
CA LEU A 79 4.62 -6.49 3.21
C LEU A 79 4.18 -5.63 4.40
N TYR A 80 3.67 -4.43 4.13
CA TYR A 80 3.14 -3.52 5.11
C TYR A 80 2.02 -4.18 5.93
N CYS A 81 0.99 -4.75 5.28
CA CYS A 81 -0.10 -5.42 6.00
C CYS A 81 0.41 -6.58 6.88
N LYS A 82 1.39 -7.37 6.39
CA LYS A 82 2.03 -8.45 7.16
C LYS A 82 2.79 -7.95 8.38
N ARG A 83 3.37 -6.75 8.35
CA ARG A 83 4.05 -6.15 9.50
C ARG A 83 3.06 -5.53 10.48
N VAL A 84 2.10 -4.76 9.98
CA VAL A 84 1.12 -4.07 10.84
C VAL A 84 0.23 -5.06 11.60
N VAL A 85 -0.14 -6.20 11.02
CA VAL A 85 -0.92 -7.22 11.75
C VAL A 85 -0.20 -7.73 13.01
N GLN A 86 1.13 -7.66 13.07
CA GLN A 86 1.90 -8.02 14.27
C GLN A 86 1.72 -7.01 15.41
N LEU A 87 1.41 -5.75 15.07
CA LEU A 87 1.12 -4.67 16.01
C LEU A 87 -0.35 -4.65 16.47
N TRP A 88 -1.23 -5.39 15.79
CA TRP A 88 -2.66 -5.47 16.05
C TRP A 88 -3.11 -6.92 16.33
N PRO A 89 -2.88 -7.45 17.55
CA PRO A 89 -3.19 -8.84 17.84
C PRO A 89 -4.67 -9.21 17.64
N ASN A 90 -4.92 -10.27 16.89
CA ASN A 90 -6.27 -10.77 16.53
C ASN A 90 -7.07 -9.83 15.61
N TRP A 91 -6.40 -8.93 14.90
CA TRP A 91 -7.01 -8.13 13.84
C TRP A 91 -6.66 -8.68 12.47
N THR A 92 -7.51 -8.37 11.49
CA THR A 92 -7.20 -8.52 10.07
C THR A 92 -6.84 -7.16 9.50
N ILE A 93 -5.67 -7.05 8.85
CA ILE A 93 -5.22 -5.83 8.19
C ILE A 93 -5.23 -6.04 6.69
N ARG A 94 -5.92 -5.19 5.93
CA ARG A 94 -6.09 -5.30 4.48
C ARG A 94 -5.74 -3.98 3.78
N TRP A 95 -5.00 -4.07 2.70
CA TRP A 95 -4.84 -2.97 1.75
C TRP A 95 -6.06 -2.91 0.82
N CYS A 96 -6.58 -1.72 0.56
CA CYS A 96 -7.69 -1.51 -0.38
C CYS A 96 -7.11 -1.23 -1.76
N ASP A 97 -7.42 -2.12 -2.70
CA ASP A 97 -6.92 -2.08 -4.07
C ASP A 97 -7.63 -0.97 -4.87
N GLN A 98 -8.90 -0.67 -4.55
CA GLN A 98 -9.73 0.36 -5.21
C GLN A 98 -9.94 1.60 -4.33
N GLY A 99 -9.10 1.78 -3.32
CA GLY A 99 -9.13 2.94 -2.43
C GLY A 99 -10.48 3.16 -1.73
N ALA A 100 -11.07 4.35 -1.92
CA ALA A 100 -12.34 4.73 -1.29
C ALA A 100 -13.54 3.86 -1.73
N VAL A 101 -13.46 3.21 -2.90
CA VAL A 101 -14.50 2.30 -3.39
C VAL A 101 -14.61 1.06 -2.50
N ASP A 102 -13.47 0.47 -2.10
CA ASP A 102 -13.47 -0.68 -1.18
C ASP A 102 -14.02 -0.30 0.21
N PHE A 103 -13.88 0.96 0.63
CA PHE A 103 -14.50 1.46 1.86
C PHE A 103 -16.01 1.54 1.73
N ALA A 104 -16.49 2.05 0.59
CA ALA A 104 -17.92 2.13 0.29
C ALA A 104 -18.56 0.75 0.29
N GLU A 105 -17.95 -0.20 -0.42
CA GLU A 105 -18.38 -1.60 -0.46
C GLU A 105 -18.42 -2.21 0.94
N TYR A 106 -17.36 -2.02 1.73
CA TYR A 106 -17.28 -2.54 3.10
C TYR A 106 -18.38 -1.99 4.02
N LEU A 107 -18.73 -0.71 3.85
CA LEU A 107 -19.77 -0.03 4.63
C LEU A 107 -21.20 -0.28 4.09
N GLY A 108 -21.34 -0.93 2.94
CA GLY A 108 -22.63 -1.10 2.26
C GLY A 108 -23.19 0.21 1.68
N ILE A 109 -22.31 1.16 1.36
CA ILE A 109 -22.65 2.42 0.67
C ILE A 109 -22.64 2.15 -0.83
N MET A 110 -23.57 2.76 -1.57
CA MET A 110 -23.64 2.60 -3.03
C MET A 110 -22.39 3.18 -3.70
N GLU A 111 -21.72 2.38 -4.52
CA GLU A 111 -20.49 2.73 -5.22
C GLU A 111 -20.62 4.01 -6.05
N ASP A 112 -21.73 4.18 -6.77
CA ASP A 112 -22.04 5.37 -7.60
C ASP A 112 -21.98 6.70 -6.81
N SER A 113 -22.10 6.65 -5.48
CA SER A 113 -21.99 7.87 -4.65
C SER A 113 -20.56 8.32 -4.39
N ILE A 114 -19.57 7.45 -4.68
CA ILE A 114 -18.14 7.65 -4.45
C ILE A 114 -17.36 7.74 -5.76
N LEU A 115 -17.92 7.30 -6.88
CA LEU A 115 -17.31 7.49 -8.19
C LEU A 115 -17.50 8.93 -8.67
N ALA A 116 -16.39 9.63 -8.90
CA ALA A 116 -16.41 10.91 -9.59
C ALA A 116 -16.79 10.72 -11.06
N GLU A 117 -17.49 11.70 -11.64
CA GLU A 117 -17.96 11.65 -13.02
C GLU A 117 -16.81 11.38 -14.00
N GLY A 118 -16.93 10.31 -14.78
CA GLY A 118 -15.92 9.92 -15.78
C GLY A 118 -14.65 9.30 -15.21
N ARG A 119 -14.62 8.90 -13.93
CA ARG A 119 -13.48 8.24 -13.30
C ARG A 119 -13.81 6.80 -12.88
N GLU A 120 -13.09 5.85 -13.48
CA GLU A 120 -13.11 4.44 -13.06
C GLU A 120 -12.40 4.26 -11.71
N PRO A 121 -12.69 3.19 -10.95
CA PRO A 121 -11.90 2.82 -9.77
C PRO A 121 -10.41 2.70 -10.10
N ASP A 122 -9.55 3.11 -9.17
CA ASP A 122 -8.11 2.89 -9.30
C ASP A 122 -7.86 1.39 -9.12
N PHE A 123 -7.75 0.62 -10.21
CA PHE A 123 -7.47 -0.82 -10.11
C PHE A 123 -5.97 -1.07 -10.00
N LEU A 124 -5.51 -1.45 -8.81
CA LEU A 124 -4.18 -2.07 -8.63
C LEU A 124 -4.22 -3.58 -8.88
N GLU A 125 -4.73 -4.00 -10.04
CA GLU A 125 -4.57 -5.40 -10.41
C GLU A 125 -3.15 -5.67 -10.93
N LEU A 126 -2.50 -6.71 -10.40
CA LEU A 126 -1.45 -7.44 -11.11
C LEU A 126 -2.09 -8.20 -12.28
N ASN A 127 -2.59 -7.49 -13.28
CA ASN A 127 -3.19 -8.07 -14.48
C ASN A 127 -2.30 -7.80 -15.70
N ASP A 128 -2.72 -8.38 -16.83
CA ASP A 128 -2.05 -8.23 -18.11
C ASP A 128 -1.86 -6.76 -18.53
N PHE A 129 -2.51 -5.78 -17.90
CA PHE A 129 -2.28 -4.35 -18.14
C PHE A 129 -0.90 -3.90 -17.64
N ASN A 130 -0.49 -4.26 -16.42
CA ASN A 130 0.87 -4.00 -15.94
C ASN A 130 1.92 -4.73 -16.80
N ARG A 131 1.56 -5.91 -17.30
CA ARG A 131 2.39 -6.70 -18.23
C ARG A 131 2.49 -6.08 -19.63
N GLN A 132 1.40 -5.57 -20.16
CA GLN A 132 1.33 -4.95 -21.49
C GLN A 132 1.99 -3.57 -21.46
N ARG A 133 1.82 -2.81 -20.38
CA ARG A 133 2.54 -1.54 -20.15
C ARG A 133 4.05 -1.77 -20.10
N LEU A 134 4.53 -2.85 -19.48
CA LEU A 134 5.94 -3.29 -19.55
C LEU A 134 6.40 -3.62 -20.98
N LEU A 135 5.53 -4.17 -21.83
CA LEU A 135 5.84 -4.51 -23.23
C LEU A 135 5.79 -3.30 -24.18
N GLU A 136 4.99 -2.29 -23.85
CA GLU A 136 4.80 -1.05 -24.61
C GLU A 136 5.77 0.07 -24.20
N MET A 137 6.62 -0.19 -23.20
CA MET A 137 7.63 0.75 -22.75
C MET A 137 8.66 1.05 -23.84
N ARG A 138 8.88 2.34 -24.04
CA ARG A 138 9.89 2.91 -24.94
C ARG A 138 11.30 2.72 -24.36
N ASP A 139 12.28 2.65 -25.26
CA ASP A 139 13.72 2.50 -24.96
C ASP A 139 14.34 3.65 -24.13
N ASP A 140 13.57 4.65 -23.70
CA ASP A 140 14.05 5.89 -23.08
C ASP A 140 13.87 5.97 -21.55
N MET A 141 13.32 4.94 -20.89
CA MET A 141 13.14 4.92 -19.43
C MET A 141 13.86 3.73 -18.76
N PRO A 142 15.18 3.81 -18.54
CA PRO A 142 15.99 2.65 -18.19
C PRO A 142 16.01 2.23 -16.71
N GLN A 143 15.55 3.05 -15.74
CA GLN A 143 15.86 2.81 -14.33
C GLN A 143 14.66 2.32 -13.50
N CYS A 144 14.49 1.01 -13.34
CA CYS A 144 13.50 0.44 -12.44
C CYS A 144 14.12 -0.01 -11.12
N GLU A 145 13.31 0.01 -10.07
CA GLU A 145 13.69 -0.55 -8.76
C GLU A 145 12.85 -1.78 -8.50
N VAL A 146 13.48 -2.84 -8.00
CA VAL A 146 12.79 -4.10 -7.71
C VAL A 146 12.66 -4.24 -6.20
N ILE A 147 11.43 -4.36 -5.71
CA ILE A 147 11.19 -4.88 -4.35
C ILE A 147 11.01 -6.38 -4.48
N THR A 148 11.85 -7.16 -3.80
CA THR A 148 11.76 -8.63 -3.78
C THR A 148 11.45 -9.09 -2.36
N LEU A 149 10.36 -9.84 -2.18
CA LEU A 149 10.06 -10.50 -0.92
C LEU A 149 10.60 -11.93 -0.95
N ILE A 150 11.45 -12.26 0.02
CA ILE A 150 12.04 -13.59 0.13
C ILE A 150 11.48 -14.30 1.37
N LYS A 151 11.17 -15.58 1.21
CA LYS A 151 10.75 -16.49 2.27
C LYS A 151 11.55 -17.78 2.19
N ASP A 152 12.15 -18.22 3.29
CA ASP A 152 12.97 -19.44 3.30
C ASP A 152 14.06 -19.47 2.20
N GLY A 153 14.61 -18.30 1.83
CA GLY A 153 15.58 -18.15 0.74
C GLY A 153 15.00 -18.19 -0.68
N ILE A 154 13.68 -18.23 -0.84
CA ILE A 154 12.97 -18.26 -2.12
C ILE A 154 12.27 -16.93 -2.36
N VAL A 155 12.42 -16.38 -3.57
CA VAL A 155 11.62 -15.22 -4.01
C VAL A 155 10.16 -15.63 -4.08
N ASN A 156 9.36 -15.06 -3.18
CA ASN A 156 7.94 -15.36 -3.06
C ASN A 156 7.06 -14.26 -3.68
N ASP A 157 7.62 -13.07 -3.92
CA ASP A 157 6.90 -11.92 -4.48
C ASP A 157 7.86 -10.83 -4.97
N TYR A 158 7.41 -9.98 -5.89
CA TYR A 158 8.15 -8.77 -6.27
C TYR A 158 7.26 -7.67 -6.86
N SER A 159 7.78 -6.44 -6.91
CA SER A 159 7.18 -5.32 -7.65
C SER A 159 8.26 -4.42 -8.22
N LEU A 160 7.94 -3.75 -9.32
CA LEU A 160 8.79 -2.75 -9.94
C LEU A 160 8.26 -1.36 -9.57
N ASP A 161 9.12 -0.52 -9.01
CA ASP A 161 8.81 0.85 -8.65
C ASP A 161 9.78 1.82 -9.34
N TRP A 162 9.35 3.06 -9.50
CA TRP A 162 10.03 4.11 -10.24
C TRP A 162 10.14 5.43 -9.43
N GLY A 163 9.93 5.38 -8.10
CA GLY A 163 10.01 6.53 -7.19
C GLY A 163 10.54 6.19 -5.78
N PHE A 164 11.85 6.33 -5.58
CA PHE A 164 12.56 5.85 -4.38
C PHE A 164 12.50 6.74 -3.12
N ASP A 165 11.87 7.92 -3.17
CA ASP A 165 12.07 8.93 -2.12
C ASP A 165 11.41 8.57 -0.76
N GLY A 166 10.30 7.83 -0.74
CA GLY A 166 9.56 7.51 0.50
C GLY A 166 10.14 6.35 1.32
N MET A 167 10.85 5.42 0.69
CA MET A 167 11.32 4.18 1.34
C MET A 167 12.47 4.41 2.34
N MET A 168 13.27 5.47 2.16
CA MET A 168 14.39 5.78 3.05
C MET A 168 13.95 6.05 4.50
N MET A 169 12.72 6.55 4.71
CA MET A 169 12.20 6.83 6.05
C MET A 169 11.81 5.54 6.79
N LEU A 170 11.16 4.59 6.12
CA LEU A 170 10.76 3.32 6.74
C LEU A 170 11.96 2.39 6.99
N ILE A 171 12.95 2.41 6.09
CA ILE A 171 14.18 1.61 6.21
C ILE A 171 15.11 2.18 7.30
N GLN A 172 15.16 3.51 7.49
CA GLN A 172 15.93 4.10 8.60
C GLN A 172 15.35 3.73 9.97
N GLU A 173 14.05 3.44 10.06
CA GLU A 173 13.42 2.99 11.31
C GLU A 173 13.53 1.47 11.54
N SER A 174 13.94 0.68 10.53
CA SER A 174 14.18 -0.77 10.64
C SER A 174 15.65 -1.11 10.33
N GLU A 175 16.50 -1.23 11.36
CA GLU A 175 17.94 -1.42 11.21
C GLU A 175 18.38 -2.66 10.39
N ASN A 176 19.38 -2.46 9.52
CA ASN A 176 20.39 -3.41 9.00
C ASN A 176 19.98 -4.51 7.99
N LEU A 177 19.99 -4.19 6.68
CA LEU A 177 20.16 -5.19 5.60
C LEU A 177 20.90 -4.59 4.37
N ILE A 178 22.19 -4.24 4.50
CA ILE A 178 23.00 -3.70 3.37
C ILE A 178 24.32 -4.48 3.12
N HIS A 179 24.60 -5.56 3.84
CA HIS A 179 25.88 -6.26 3.67
C HIS A 179 25.71 -7.73 3.33
N GLN A 180 25.28 -8.00 2.09
CA GLN A 180 25.76 -9.07 1.20
C GLN A 180 24.83 -9.19 -0.02
N MET A 181 25.14 -8.48 -1.11
CA MET A 181 24.54 -8.75 -2.42
C MET A 181 25.29 -9.91 -3.11
N PRO A 182 24.61 -10.92 -3.68
CA PRO A 182 25.20 -11.82 -4.64
C PRO A 182 25.25 -11.17 -6.04
N GLU A 183 26.29 -11.46 -6.80
CA GLU A 183 26.53 -11.11 -8.22
C GLU A 183 25.46 -11.62 -9.22
N GLN A 184 24.30 -12.10 -8.76
CA GLN A 184 23.36 -12.89 -9.55
C GLN A 184 21.89 -12.47 -9.36
N LEU A 185 21.60 -11.21 -9.63
CA LEU A 185 20.29 -10.80 -10.18
C LEU A 185 20.47 -10.42 -11.66
N LYS A 186 21.08 -11.31 -12.45
CA LYS A 186 21.00 -11.23 -13.92
C LYS A 186 19.70 -11.89 -14.34
N ILE A 187 18.62 -11.11 -14.44
CA ILE A 187 17.33 -11.55 -15.01
C ILE A 187 17.55 -11.81 -16.52
N LYS A 188 18.19 -12.95 -16.85
CA LYS A 188 18.41 -13.39 -18.23
C LYS A 188 17.18 -14.11 -18.76
N LYS A 189 16.17 -13.35 -19.17
CA LYS A 189 15.28 -13.62 -20.33
C LYS A 189 14.13 -12.61 -20.36
N TRP A 190 14.47 -11.36 -20.65
CA TRP A 190 13.52 -10.39 -21.18
C TRP A 190 14.05 -10.00 -22.55
N LYS A 191 13.17 -9.87 -23.54
CA LYS A 191 13.56 -9.50 -24.92
C LYS A 191 14.11 -8.08 -25.02
N ASN A 192 13.85 -7.26 -23.98
CA ASN A 192 14.37 -5.93 -23.77
C ASN A 192 15.07 -5.95 -22.39
N GLU A 193 16.34 -5.55 -22.33
CA GLU A 193 17.11 -5.47 -21.07
C GLU A 193 16.63 -4.23 -20.31
N VAL A 194 16.07 -4.40 -19.11
CA VAL A 194 15.77 -3.29 -18.19
C VAL A 194 16.93 -3.18 -17.20
N GLU A 195 17.49 -1.97 -17.04
CA GLU A 195 18.58 -1.72 -16.10
C GLU A 195 17.99 -1.53 -14.69
N VAL A 196 18.16 -2.54 -13.83
CA VAL A 196 17.77 -2.43 -12.42
C VAL A 196 18.82 -1.59 -11.70
N THR A 197 18.46 -0.39 -11.27
CA THR A 197 19.38 0.52 -10.59
C THR A 197 19.47 0.23 -9.10
N ASN A 198 18.36 -0.14 -8.45
CA ASN A 198 18.30 -0.47 -7.03
C ASN A 198 17.42 -1.70 -6.78
N CYS A 199 17.75 -2.48 -5.75
CA CYS A 199 16.96 -3.64 -5.31
C CYS A 199 16.75 -3.57 -3.80
N LEU A 200 15.50 -3.56 -3.36
CA LEU A 200 15.14 -3.74 -1.96
C LEU A 200 14.79 -5.20 -1.72
N LEU A 201 15.52 -5.83 -0.80
CA LEU A 201 15.31 -7.20 -0.39
C LEU A 201 14.70 -7.21 1.00
N ALA A 202 13.43 -7.57 1.11
CA ALA A 202 12.76 -7.70 2.39
C ALA A 202 12.63 -9.19 2.74
N ASP A 203 13.50 -9.66 3.62
CA ASP A 203 13.33 -10.93 4.34
C ASP A 203 12.43 -10.67 5.55
N TYR A 204 11.34 -11.42 5.65
CA TYR A 204 10.37 -11.24 6.73
C TYR A 204 10.37 -12.37 7.75
N ASP A 205 11.18 -13.41 7.55
CA ASP A 205 11.38 -14.47 8.54
C ASP A 205 12.43 -14.05 9.59
N THR A 206 13.30 -13.09 9.26
CA THR A 206 14.17 -12.44 10.23
C THR A 206 13.37 -11.43 11.06
N LYS A 207 13.35 -11.63 12.38
CA LYS A 207 12.94 -10.61 13.38
C LYS A 207 13.95 -9.45 13.49
N LYS A 208 14.83 -9.32 12.50
CA LYS A 208 15.86 -8.30 12.37
C LYS A 208 15.56 -7.58 11.07
#